data_AF-A0A6L2R4N8-F1
#
_entry.id   AF-A0A6L2R4N8-F1
#
_cell.length_a   1.000
_cell.length_b   1.000
_cell.length_c   1.000
_cell.angle_alpha   90.00
_cell.angle_beta   90.00
_cell.angle_gamma   90.00
#
_symmetry.space_group_name_H-M   'P 1'
#
loop_
_entity.id
_entity.type
_entity.pdbx_description
1 polymer ?
#
loop_
_entity_poly.entity_id
_entity_poly.type
_entity_poly.pdbx_seq_one_letter_code
_entity_poly.pdbx_strand_id
1 'polypeptide(L)'
;MRRTKRVPAATPLLQTGYDPELLYVECGRCGAPIMWGEGRATHLLHQAGIDPLELDPSCLLITDACPACSSKQQYTVQIFRIGAGAQSQRPPYFGTA
;
A
#
# COMPACT_ATOMS: atom_id res chain seq x y z
N MET A 1 -37.33 -39.18 -11.86
CA MET A 1 -36.94 -37.82 -12.30
C MET A 1 -35.94 -37.24 -11.31
N ARG A 2 -34.63 -37.26 -11.60
CA ARG A 2 -33.59 -36.71 -10.71
C ARG A 2 -33.32 -35.25 -11.12
N ARG A 3 -33.74 -34.29 -10.29
CA ARG A 3 -33.43 -32.87 -10.47
C ARG A 3 -31.95 -32.65 -10.16
N THR A 4 -31.13 -32.53 -11.19
CA THR A 4 -29.74 -32.07 -11.07
C THR A 4 -29.75 -30.60 -10.67
N LYS A 5 -29.48 -30.32 -9.39
CA LYS A 5 -29.28 -28.97 -8.86
C LYS A 5 -27.95 -28.46 -9.45
N ARG A 6 -28.01 -27.54 -10.41
CA ARG A 6 -26.79 -26.88 -10.92
C ARG A 6 -26.20 -26.05 -9.78
N VAL A 7 -24.99 -26.40 -9.38
CA VAL A 7 -24.16 -25.54 -8.52
C VAL A 7 -23.64 -24.41 -9.43
N PRO A 8 -23.89 -23.13 -9.12
CA PRO A 8 -23.28 -22.05 -9.88
C PRO A 8 -21.76 -22.14 -9.72
N ALA A 9 -21.05 -22.08 -10.84
CA ALA A 9 -19.60 -22.04 -10.86
C ALA A 9 -19.15 -20.86 -9.97
N ALA A 10 -18.32 -21.14 -8.98
CA ALA A 10 -17.70 -20.10 -8.18
C ALA A 10 -16.96 -19.17 -9.13
N THR A 11 -17.35 -17.89 -9.14
CA THR A 11 -16.55 -16.83 -9.74
C THR A 11 -15.13 -17.01 -9.18
N PRO A 12 -14.08 -17.10 -10.02
CA PRO A 12 -12.73 -17.08 -9.47
C PRO A 12 -12.66 -15.82 -8.62
N LEU A 13 -12.40 -16.00 -7.32
CA LEU A 13 -12.00 -14.89 -6.48
C LEU A 13 -10.80 -14.31 -7.21
N LEU A 14 -10.99 -13.18 -7.90
CA LEU A 14 -9.90 -12.32 -8.35
C LEU A 14 -8.94 -12.34 -7.18
N GLN A 15 -7.70 -12.76 -7.40
CA GLN A 15 -6.67 -12.64 -6.37
C GLN A 15 -6.66 -11.16 -6.04
N THR A 16 -7.35 -10.77 -4.98
CA THR A 16 -7.44 -9.38 -4.57
C THR A 16 -6.08 -9.13 -3.96
N GLY A 17 -5.19 -8.54 -4.76
CA GLY A 17 -3.91 -8.05 -4.28
C GLY A 17 -4.09 -7.14 -3.08
N TYR A 18 -2.99 -6.78 -2.42
CA TYR A 18 -3.07 -5.91 -1.27
C TYR A 18 -3.65 -4.55 -1.68
N ASP A 19 -4.59 -4.02 -0.90
CA ASP A 19 -5.23 -2.74 -1.17
C ASP A 19 -4.17 -1.60 -1.09
N PRO A 20 -3.86 -0.92 -2.21
CA PRO A 20 -2.90 0.18 -2.22
C PRO A 20 -3.22 1.30 -1.23
N GLU A 21 -4.50 1.53 -0.96
CA GLU A 21 -4.95 2.61 -0.08
C GLU A 21 -4.65 2.32 1.40
N LEU A 22 -4.30 1.08 1.74
CA LEU A 22 -3.86 0.69 3.08
C LEU A 22 -2.33 0.81 3.27
N LEU A 23 -1.58 1.15 2.22
CA LEU A 23 -0.14 1.35 2.32
C LEU A 23 0.18 2.64 3.10
N TYR A 24 1.12 2.54 4.02
CA TYR A 24 1.66 3.73 4.69
C TYR A 24 2.50 4.56 3.71
N VAL A 25 2.30 5.88 3.75
CA VAL A 25 3.01 6.84 2.89
C VAL A 25 3.78 7.84 3.73
N GLU A 26 5.08 8.00 3.44
CA GLU A 26 5.99 8.89 4.15
C GLU A 26 6.56 9.98 3.23
N CYS A 27 6.82 11.16 3.81
CA CYS A 27 7.64 12.19 3.20
C CYS A 27 9.13 11.86 3.34
N GLY A 28 9.85 11.66 2.24
CA GLY A 28 11.30 11.42 2.24
C GLY A 28 12.16 12.59 2.71
N ARG A 29 11.58 13.77 3.01
CA ARG A 29 12.31 14.94 3.54
C ARG A 29 12.16 15.12 5.05
N CYS A 30 10.95 14.97 5.58
CA CYS A 30 10.67 15.26 6.99
C CYS A 30 10.12 14.05 7.77
N GLY A 31 9.91 12.91 7.12
CA GLY A 31 9.34 11.72 7.73
C GLY A 31 7.85 11.84 8.10
N ALA A 32 7.21 12.97 7.76
CA ALA A 32 5.79 13.15 8.09
C ALA A 32 4.92 12.18 7.27
N PRO A 33 3.89 11.57 7.89
CA PRO A 33 2.91 10.78 7.16
C PRO A 33 2.16 11.65 6.16
N ILE A 34 1.91 11.11 4.97
CA ILE A 34 1.14 11.78 3.93
C ILE A 34 -0.23 11.13 3.83
N MET A 35 -1.26 11.93 4.06
CA MET A 35 -2.65 11.50 3.85
C MET A 35 -3.03 11.76 2.40
N TRP A 36 -3.26 10.71 1.64
CA TRP A 36 -3.84 10.81 0.31
C TRP A 36 -5.36 10.60 0.35
N GLY A 37 -6.04 11.23 -0.60
CA GLY A 37 -7.44 10.93 -0.86
C GLY A 37 -7.57 9.55 -1.51
N GLU A 38 -8.75 8.96 -1.34
CA GLU A 38 -9.10 7.65 -1.89
C GLU A 38 -8.77 7.52 -3.38
N GLY A 39 -8.20 6.37 -3.76
CA GLY A 39 -7.86 5.99 -5.13
C GLY A 39 -6.56 6.60 -5.65
N ARG A 40 -5.90 7.47 -4.86
CA ARG A 40 -4.65 8.10 -5.30
C ARG A 40 -3.48 7.14 -5.28
N ALA A 41 -3.37 6.26 -4.29
CA ALA A 41 -2.32 5.24 -4.26
C ALA A 41 -2.50 4.29 -5.45
N THR A 42 -3.73 3.82 -5.66
CA THR A 42 -4.12 2.98 -6.81
C THR A 42 -3.73 3.63 -8.14
N HIS A 43 -4.06 4.91 -8.33
CA HIS A 43 -3.72 5.64 -9.54
C HIS A 43 -2.20 5.73 -9.77
N LEU A 44 -1.44 6.04 -8.72
CA LEU A 44 0.02 6.17 -8.80
C LEU A 44 0.71 4.84 -9.11
N LEU A 45 0.27 3.74 -8.49
CA LEU A 45 0.80 2.41 -8.76
C LEU A 45 0.50 1.96 -10.19
N HIS A 46 -0.71 2.22 -10.67
CA HIS A 46 -1.07 1.94 -12.05
C HIS A 46 -0.20 2.74 -13.04
N GLN A 47 0.08 4.02 -12.76
CA GLN A 47 1.01 4.82 -13.57
C GLN A 47 2.44 4.29 -13.54
N ALA A 48 2.87 3.73 -12.40
CA ALA A 48 4.18 3.11 -12.25
C ALA A 48 4.27 1.71 -12.89
N GLY A 49 3.15 1.14 -13.36
CA GLY A 49 3.10 -0.20 -13.94
C GLY A 49 3.28 -1.32 -12.91
N ILE A 50 2.95 -1.05 -11.64
CA ILE A 50 3.11 -2.00 -10.54
C ILE A 50 1.79 -2.73 -10.34
N ASP A 51 1.82 -4.07 -10.38
CA ASP A 51 0.64 -4.88 -10.16
C ASP A 51 0.31 -4.90 -8.65
N PRO A 52 -0.94 -4.61 -8.22
CA PRO A 52 -1.36 -4.76 -6.83
C PRO A 52 -1.09 -6.15 -6.21
N LEU A 53 -0.95 -7.19 -7.04
CA LEU A 53 -0.53 -8.53 -6.60
C LEU A 53 0.92 -8.58 -6.09
N GLU A 54 1.76 -7.64 -6.49
CA GLU A 54 3.15 -7.53 -6.04
C GLU A 54 3.27 -6.84 -4.67
N LEU A 55 2.17 -6.26 -4.19
CA LEU A 55 2.12 -5.56 -2.91
C LEU A 55 1.74 -6.50 -1.77
N ASP A 56 2.30 -6.21 -0.61
CA ASP A 56 1.97 -6.86 0.65
C ASP A 56 2.11 -5.84 1.80
N PRO A 57 1.71 -6.18 3.04
CA PRO A 57 1.79 -5.26 4.18
C PRO A 57 3.20 -4.78 4.55
N SER A 58 4.26 -5.37 4.00
CA SER A 58 5.63 -4.91 4.20
C SER A 58 6.04 -3.80 3.23
N CYS A 59 5.21 -3.48 2.23
CA CYS A 59 5.46 -2.36 1.33
C CYS A 59 5.17 -1.01 2.03
N LEU A 60 6.01 -0.02 1.76
CA LEU A 60 5.90 1.35 2.23
C LEU A 60 6.16 2.30 1.05
N LEU A 61 5.35 3.35 0.92
CA LEU A 61 5.50 4.35 -0.13
C LEU A 61 6.26 5.56 0.41
N ILE A 62 7.33 5.98 -0.29
CA ILE A 62 8.08 7.20 0.04
C ILE A 62 7.93 8.20 -1.10
N THR A 63 7.58 9.42 -0.76
CA THR A 63 7.54 10.56 -1.69
C THR A 63 8.81 11.41 -1.60
N ASP A 64 9.16 12.17 -2.64
CA ASP A 64 10.30 13.10 -2.60
C ASP A 64 10.05 14.35 -1.73
N ALA A 65 8.79 14.67 -1.43
CA ALA A 65 8.36 15.75 -0.54
C ALA A 65 6.88 15.62 -0.17
N CYS A 66 6.45 16.37 0.85
CA CYS A 66 5.03 16.60 1.18
C CYS A 66 4.65 18.08 0.98
N PRO A 67 3.35 18.44 1.07
CA PRO A 67 2.88 19.82 0.93
C PRO A 67 3.52 20.82 1.90
N ALA A 68 4.01 20.36 3.06
CA ALA A 68 4.72 21.23 4.00
C ALA A 68 6.21 21.44 3.61
N CYS A 69 6.82 20.51 2.88
CA CYS A 69 8.22 20.59 2.48
C CYS A 69 8.44 21.22 1.09
N SER A 70 7.38 21.32 0.28
CA SER A 70 7.44 21.76 -1.10
C SER A 70 6.08 22.26 -1.58
N SER A 71 6.06 23.35 -2.34
CA SER A 71 4.86 23.87 -3.01
C SER A 71 4.54 23.17 -4.33
N LYS A 72 5.29 22.10 -4.68
CA LYS A 72 5.05 21.31 -5.88
C LYS A 72 3.68 20.61 -5.81
N GLN A 73 3.05 20.45 -6.97
CA GLN A 73 1.81 19.69 -7.11
C GLN A 73 2.03 18.22 -7.53
N GLN A 74 3.25 17.90 -7.96
CA GLN A 74 3.65 16.56 -8.38
C GLN A 74 4.79 16.07 -7.49
N TYR A 75 4.67 14.80 -7.09
CA TYR A 75 5.62 14.12 -6.23
C TYR A 75 5.99 12.79 -6.89
N THR A 76 7.25 12.41 -6.80
CA THR A 76 7.69 11.08 -7.24
C THR A 76 7.51 10.11 -6.09
N VAL A 77 7.06 8.89 -6.38
CA VAL A 77 6.82 7.85 -5.38
C VAL A 77 7.78 6.69 -5.61
N GLN A 78 8.35 6.18 -4.53
CA GLN A 78 9.17 4.97 -4.50
C GLN A 78 8.52 3.96 -3.56
N ILE A 79 8.52 2.67 -3.94
CA ILE A 79 8.07 1.59 -3.09
C ILE A 79 9.27 0.94 -2.43
N PHE A 80 9.24 0.86 -1.11
CA PHE A 80 10.21 0.14 -0.30
C PHE A 80 9.54 -1.08 0.33
N ARG A 81 10.20 -2.23 0.29
CA ARG A 81 9.74 -3.45 0.96
C ARG A 81 10.54 -3.65 2.24
N ILE A 82 9.85 -3.68 3.38
CA ILE A 82 10.44 -3.81 4.71
C ILE A 82 10.57 -5.30 5.05
N GLY A 83 11.69 -5.91 4.66
CA GLY A 83 11.99 -7.29 4.98
C GLY A 83 12.64 -7.49 6.36
N ALA A 84 12.42 -8.65 6.97
CA ALA A 84 13.05 -9.11 8.21
C ALA A 84 14.59 -9.28 8.16
N GLY A 85 15.24 -8.88 7.05
CA GLY A 85 16.70 -8.81 6.94
C GLY A 85 17.33 -7.69 7.77
N ALA A 86 16.54 -6.70 8.21
CA ALA A 86 16.95 -5.77 9.25
C ALA A 86 16.37 -6.23 10.59
N GLN A 87 17.06 -7.18 11.25
CA GLN A 87 16.85 -7.47 12.67
C GLN A 87 17.22 -6.23 13.50
N SER A 88 16.37 -5.22 13.50
CA SER A 88 16.27 -4.31 14.62
C SER A 88 15.16 -4.88 15.48
N GLN A 89 15.49 -5.80 16.39
CA GLN A 89 14.61 -6.12 17.52
C GLN A 89 14.41 -4.82 18.30
N ARG A 90 13.42 -4.02 17.91
CA ARG A 90 12.96 -2.91 18.73
C ARG A 90 12.30 -3.52 19.96
N PRO A 91 12.74 -3.16 21.18
CA PRO A 91 12.06 -3.61 22.39
C PRO A 91 10.60 -3.12 22.36
N PRO A 92 9.67 -3.83 23.03
CA PRO A 92 8.28 -3.40 23.11
C PRO A 92 8.20 -2.01 23.75
N TYR A 93 7.65 -1.03 23.02
CA TYR A 93 7.33 0.28 23.56
C TYR A 93 5.94 0.23 24.17
N PHE A 94 5.84 0.41 25.48
CA PHE A 94 4.58 0.63 26.18
C PHE A 94 4.27 2.13 26.19
N GLY A 95 3.04 2.51 25.86
CA GLY A 95 2.55 3.88 25.93
C GLY A 95 1.17 3.93 26.61
N THR A 96 0.90 4.98 27.38
CA THR A 96 -0.43 5.28 27.93
C THR A 96 -1.03 6.44 27.13
N ALA A 97 -2.34 6.35 26.83
CA ALA A 97 -3.10 7.37 26.11
C ALA A 97 -3.26 8.68 26.90
#